data_AF-A0A954NP49-F1
#
_entry.id   AF-A0A954NP49-F1
#
_cell.length_a   1.000
_cell.length_b   1.000
_cell.length_c   1.000
_cell.angle_alpha   90.00
_cell.angle_beta   90.00
_cell.angle_gamma   90.00
#
_symmetry.space_group_name_H-M   'P 1'
#
loop_
_entity.id
_entity.type
_entity.pdbx_description
1 polymer ?
#
loop_
_entity_poly.entity_id
_entity_poly.type
_entity_poly.pdbx_seq_one_letter_code
_entity_poly.pdbx_strand_id
1 'polypeptide(L)'
;LEPSQIVELDPEQDRWGGVWSILVPEATIGQLYHFQADGPFDPKAGHRFDGRARLIDPYARALAGEFLKASDGIVRPPKCVVVDEHFDWQGDRHLKRDLSETIIYEMHVKGFTQSRTSGVDHPGTYLGVIEKIPYLVSLGVTAVELMPINEFPTNHFFGGSADRPYYWGYDPLAFFSPHRGYAASDMAGAQVHEFKQMVRALHEAGIEVILDVVFNHTA
;
A
#
# COMPACT_ATOMS: atom_id res chain seq x y z
N LEU A 1 -18.90 10.06 3.96
CA LEU A 1 -19.46 8.92 4.71
C LEU A 1 -19.03 9.12 6.15
N GLU A 2 -20.00 9.29 7.04
CA GLU A 2 -19.75 9.41 8.47
C GLU A 2 -19.34 8.04 9.05
N PRO A 3 -18.52 8.01 10.11
CA PRO A 3 -18.17 6.76 10.76
C PRO A 3 -19.41 6.12 11.40
N SER A 4 -19.49 4.79 11.38
CA SER A 4 -20.53 4.05 12.12
C SER A 4 -20.31 4.07 13.63
N GLN A 5 -19.07 4.32 14.06
CA GLN A 5 -18.64 4.37 15.45
C GLN A 5 -17.44 5.30 15.58
N ILE A 6 -17.40 6.07 16.66
CA ILE A 6 -16.26 6.88 17.07
C ILE A 6 -15.78 6.32 18.40
N VAL A 7 -14.48 6.09 18.51
CA VAL A 7 -13.83 5.66 19.74
C VAL A 7 -12.89 6.79 20.17
N GLU A 8 -13.20 7.43 21.29
CA GLU A 8 -12.37 8.47 21.89
C GLU A 8 -11.32 7.82 22.80
N LEU A 9 -10.07 8.30 22.75
CA LEU A 9 -8.98 7.80 23.59
C LEU A 9 -8.79 8.73 24.80
N ASP A 10 -8.72 8.15 25.99
CA ASP A 10 -8.46 8.85 27.24
C ASP A 10 -6.93 9.07 27.42
N PRO A 11 -6.45 10.32 27.53
CA PRO A 11 -5.02 10.60 27.73
C PRO A 11 -4.41 9.99 29.00
N GLU A 12 -5.21 9.65 30.03
CA GLU A 12 -4.74 9.06 31.28
C GLU A 12 -4.67 7.52 31.22
N GLN A 13 -5.53 6.88 30.40
CA GLN A 13 -5.68 5.43 30.35
C GLN A 13 -5.08 4.81 29.07
N ASP A 14 -5.22 5.48 27.93
CA ASP A 14 -4.93 4.94 26.60
C ASP A 14 -3.60 5.45 26.04
N ARG A 15 -2.82 6.17 26.85
CA ARG A 15 -1.54 6.74 26.44
C ARG A 15 -0.40 6.30 27.35
N TRP A 16 0.61 5.69 26.75
CA TRP A 16 1.86 5.37 27.43
C TRP A 16 3.03 6.13 26.79
N GLY A 17 3.53 7.15 27.50
CA GLY A 17 4.55 8.06 27.00
C GLY A 17 4.07 8.85 25.77
N GLY A 18 4.62 8.52 24.60
CA GLY A 18 4.25 9.13 23.31
C GLY A 18 3.30 8.30 22.45
N VAL A 19 2.93 7.09 22.91
CA VAL A 19 2.14 6.13 22.13
C VAL A 19 0.72 6.07 22.67
N TRP A 20 -0.25 6.15 21.77
CA TRP A 20 -1.67 5.96 22.05
C TRP A 20 -2.10 4.57 21.61
N SER A 21 -2.91 3.88 22.40
CA SER A 21 -3.37 2.52 22.10
C SER A 21 -4.70 2.21 22.77
N ILE A 22 -5.58 1.51 22.06
CA ILE A 22 -6.85 1.00 22.58
C ILE A 22 -7.17 -0.36 21.93
N LEU A 23 -7.87 -1.22 22.66
CA LEU A 23 -8.44 -2.46 22.12
C LEU A 23 -9.91 -2.21 21.75
N VAL A 24 -10.28 -2.52 20.50
CA VAL A 24 -11.66 -2.46 20.00
C VAL A 24 -12.16 -3.90 19.77
N PRO A 25 -12.87 -4.51 20.73
CA PRO A 25 -13.21 -5.94 20.70
C PRO A 25 -14.04 -6.39 19.48
N GLU A 26 -14.85 -5.49 18.94
CA GLU A 26 -15.75 -5.73 17.79
C GLU A 26 -15.06 -5.57 16.42
N ALA A 27 -13.81 -5.09 16.38
CA ALA A 27 -13.07 -4.93 15.14
C ALA A 27 -12.77 -6.29 14.49
N THR A 28 -13.01 -6.41 13.19
CA THR A 28 -12.80 -7.64 12.41
C THR A 28 -11.92 -7.38 11.19
N ILE A 29 -11.42 -8.45 10.57
CA ILE A 29 -10.69 -8.37 9.30
C ILE A 29 -11.58 -7.71 8.24
N GLY A 30 -11.01 -6.78 7.48
CA GLY A 30 -11.71 -5.95 6.50
C GLY A 30 -12.34 -4.69 7.09
N GLN A 31 -12.34 -4.52 8.43
CA GLN A 31 -12.85 -3.31 9.06
C GLN A 31 -12.08 -2.09 8.58
N LEU A 32 -12.84 -1.08 8.13
CA LEU A 32 -12.29 0.18 7.69
C LEU A 32 -12.20 1.15 8.86
N TYR A 33 -11.10 1.91 8.94
CA TYR A 33 -10.91 2.91 9.98
C TYR A 33 -10.07 4.11 9.51
N HIS A 34 -10.08 5.15 10.33
CA HIS A 34 -9.27 6.37 10.22
C HIS A 34 -8.92 6.85 11.62
N PHE A 35 -7.84 7.62 11.74
CA PHE A 35 -7.57 8.40 12.94
C PHE A 35 -8.05 9.85 12.80
N GLN A 36 -8.24 10.50 13.94
CA GLN A 36 -8.32 11.95 14.09
C GLN A 36 -7.37 12.34 15.21
N ALA A 37 -6.81 13.54 15.14
CA ALA A 37 -5.92 14.04 16.17
C ALA A 37 -6.23 15.50 16.48
N ASP A 38 -6.62 15.75 17.72
CA ASP A 38 -6.73 17.09 18.27
C ASP A 38 -5.39 17.56 18.86
N GLY A 39 -5.17 18.86 18.83
CA GLY A 39 -3.96 19.47 19.33
C GLY A 39 -3.85 20.96 18.98
N PRO A 40 -2.72 21.61 19.32
CA PRO A 40 -2.52 23.01 19.00
C PRO A 40 -2.47 23.26 17.49
N PHE A 41 -3.06 24.36 17.03
CA PHE A 41 -2.87 24.87 15.68
C PHE A 41 -2.07 26.17 15.73
N ASP A 42 -0.75 26.05 15.59
CA ASP A 42 0.19 27.17 15.49
C ASP A 42 1.19 26.90 14.36
N PRO A 43 0.87 27.31 13.12
CA PRO A 43 1.74 27.08 11.97
C PRO A 43 3.11 27.74 12.08
N LYS A 44 3.28 28.80 12.88
CA LYS A 44 4.59 29.45 13.08
C LYS A 44 5.50 28.59 13.93
N ALA A 45 4.95 27.86 14.90
CA ALA A 45 5.65 26.86 15.70
C ALA A 45 5.69 25.48 15.03
N GLY A 46 5.05 25.30 13.87
CA GLY A 46 4.99 24.04 13.13
C GLY A 46 3.82 23.11 13.52
N HIS A 47 2.98 23.51 14.47
CA HIS A 47 1.81 22.74 14.88
C HIS A 47 0.66 22.91 13.89
N ARG A 48 0.13 21.80 13.35
CA ARG A 48 -0.89 21.79 12.28
C ARG A 48 -2.06 20.84 12.59
N PHE A 49 -2.39 20.64 13.86
CA PHE A 49 -3.51 19.77 14.23
C PHE A 49 -4.84 20.35 13.74
N ASP A 50 -5.63 19.54 13.04
CA ASP A 50 -7.03 19.82 12.71
C ASP A 50 -7.85 18.59 13.07
N GLY A 51 -8.58 18.66 14.20
CA GLY A 51 -9.40 17.57 14.71
C GLY A 51 -10.46 17.09 13.73
N ARG A 52 -10.82 17.89 12.72
CA ARG A 52 -11.81 17.52 11.70
C ARG A 52 -11.21 16.68 10.58
N ALA A 53 -9.89 16.70 10.42
CA ALA A 53 -9.19 15.97 9.38
C ALA A 53 -9.19 14.46 9.68
N ARG A 54 -9.38 13.64 8.64
CA ARG A 54 -9.23 12.19 8.72
C ARG A 54 -7.78 11.84 8.37
N LEU A 55 -7.14 11.08 9.24
CA LEU A 55 -5.74 10.69 9.11
C LEU A 55 -5.65 9.20 8.79
N ILE A 56 -4.64 8.85 8.00
CA ILE A 56 -4.23 7.47 7.78
C ILE A 56 -3.36 7.03 8.95
N ASP A 57 -3.51 5.79 9.41
CA ASP A 57 -2.55 5.16 10.30
C ASP A 57 -1.21 4.99 9.56
N PRO A 58 -0.11 5.62 10.02
CA PRO A 58 1.19 5.45 9.40
C PRO A 58 1.68 3.99 9.39
N TYR A 59 1.10 3.10 10.20
CA TYR A 59 1.36 1.66 10.23
C TYR A 59 0.33 0.81 9.47
N ALA A 60 -0.63 1.42 8.77
CA ALA A 60 -1.63 0.68 8.01
C ALA A 60 -0.99 -0.30 7.01
N ARG A 61 -1.44 -1.56 7.06
CA ARG A 61 -1.01 -2.62 6.16
C ARG A 61 -1.74 -2.62 4.82
N ALA A 62 -2.92 -2.01 4.78
CA ALA A 62 -3.67 -1.80 3.56
C ALA A 62 -4.54 -0.55 3.66
N LEU A 63 -4.76 0.10 2.51
CA LEU A 63 -5.74 1.16 2.34
C LEU A 63 -6.83 0.76 1.34
N ALA A 64 -8.03 1.33 1.49
CA ALA A 64 -9.18 1.09 0.63
C ALA A 64 -9.90 2.40 0.23
N GLY A 65 -10.34 2.46 -1.02
CA GLY A 65 -11.00 3.63 -1.61
C GLY A 65 -10.04 4.72 -2.08
N GLU A 66 -10.57 5.83 -2.58
CA GLU A 66 -9.77 6.98 -3.03
C GLU A 66 -9.93 8.19 -2.10
N PHE A 67 -9.18 9.25 -2.39
CA PHE A 67 -9.45 10.56 -1.82
C PHE A 67 -10.86 11.02 -2.18
N LEU A 68 -11.65 11.37 -1.17
CA LEU A 68 -13.04 11.80 -1.37
C LEU A 68 -13.12 13.28 -1.66
N LYS A 69 -14.00 13.66 -2.59
CA LYS A 69 -14.29 15.06 -2.90
C LYS A 69 -14.86 15.78 -1.68
N ALA A 70 -14.35 16.98 -1.46
CA ALA A 70 -14.63 17.82 -0.31
C ALA A 70 -14.66 19.30 -0.72
N SER A 71 -15.67 20.05 -0.29
CA SER A 71 -15.80 21.49 -0.53
C SER A 71 -15.41 22.35 0.67
N ASP A 72 -15.14 21.74 1.81
CA ASP A 72 -14.80 22.40 3.08
C ASP A 72 -13.29 22.58 3.29
N GLY A 73 -12.48 22.23 2.29
CA GLY A 73 -11.01 22.29 2.36
C GLY A 73 -10.38 21.19 3.20
N ILE A 74 -11.15 20.23 3.71
CA ILE A 74 -10.63 19.11 4.51
C ILE A 74 -10.35 17.92 3.59
N VAL A 75 -9.08 17.51 3.56
CA VAL A 75 -8.63 16.30 2.84
C VAL A 75 -9.26 15.06 3.48
N ARG A 76 -9.81 14.18 2.64
CA ARG A 76 -10.46 12.94 3.07
C ARG A 76 -9.77 11.75 2.40
N PRO A 77 -8.71 11.19 3.02
CA PRO A 77 -7.92 10.12 2.41
C PRO A 77 -8.69 8.78 2.31
N PRO A 78 -8.12 7.81 1.56
CA PRO A 78 -8.49 6.41 1.64
C PRO A 78 -8.52 5.89 3.07
N LYS A 79 -9.38 4.90 3.35
CA LYS A 79 -9.52 4.29 4.68
C LYS A 79 -8.43 3.27 4.92
N CYS A 80 -7.96 3.18 6.16
CA CYS A 80 -7.12 2.08 6.60
C CYS A 80 -7.96 0.81 6.72
N VAL A 81 -7.34 -0.35 6.54
CA VAL A 81 -8.00 -1.65 6.61
C VAL A 81 -7.32 -2.49 7.69
N VAL A 82 -8.11 -3.10 8.56
CA VAL A 82 -7.64 -4.19 9.43
C VAL A 82 -7.45 -5.43 8.56
N VAL A 83 -6.21 -5.86 8.36
CA VAL A 83 -5.89 -6.99 7.46
C VAL A 83 -5.76 -8.30 8.24
N ASP A 84 -5.97 -9.42 7.55
CA ASP A 84 -5.46 -10.70 8.02
C ASP A 84 -3.94 -10.76 7.76
N GLU A 85 -3.16 -10.97 8.81
CA GLU A 85 -1.72 -11.14 8.68
C GLU A 85 -1.35 -12.56 8.25
N HIS A 86 -2.25 -13.53 8.42
CA HIS A 86 -2.03 -14.92 8.05
C HIS A 86 -1.83 -15.07 6.54
N PHE A 87 -0.79 -15.81 6.17
CA PHE A 87 -0.53 -16.21 4.79
C PHE A 87 0.27 -17.51 4.80
N ASP A 88 -0.20 -18.52 4.08
CA ASP A 88 0.54 -19.78 3.93
C ASP A 88 1.67 -19.61 2.91
N TRP A 89 2.89 -19.45 3.42
CA TRP A 89 4.09 -19.33 2.60
C TRP A 89 4.55 -20.67 1.98
N GLN A 90 3.93 -21.80 2.30
CA GLN A 90 4.25 -23.11 1.72
C GLN A 90 5.74 -23.49 1.82
N GLY A 91 6.39 -23.04 2.90
CA GLY A 91 7.81 -23.28 3.13
C GLY A 91 8.77 -22.32 2.42
N ASP A 92 8.27 -21.30 1.71
CA ASP A 92 9.08 -20.28 1.04
C ASP A 92 10.13 -19.66 1.98
N ARG A 93 11.32 -19.42 1.44
CA ARG A 93 12.47 -18.84 2.13
C ARG A 93 13.24 -17.96 1.16
N HIS A 94 13.95 -16.99 1.72
CA HIS A 94 14.86 -16.13 0.96
C HIS A 94 15.83 -16.98 0.11
N LEU A 95 15.91 -16.66 -1.19
CA LEU A 95 16.71 -17.41 -2.17
C LEU A 95 18.23 -17.30 -1.93
N LYS A 96 18.69 -16.15 -1.44
CA LYS A 96 20.09 -15.89 -1.04
C LYS A 96 21.07 -16.12 -2.19
N ARG A 97 20.75 -15.60 -3.37
CA ARG A 97 21.68 -15.66 -4.50
C ARG A 97 22.89 -14.75 -4.24
N ASP A 98 24.06 -15.19 -4.69
CA ASP A 98 25.25 -14.35 -4.63
C ASP A 98 25.10 -13.17 -5.60
N LEU A 99 25.46 -11.97 -5.15
CA LEU A 99 25.28 -10.75 -5.95
C LEU A 99 26.02 -10.80 -7.30
N SER A 100 27.12 -11.55 -7.38
CA SER A 100 27.87 -11.77 -8.64
C SER A 100 27.11 -12.59 -9.68
N GLU A 101 26.08 -13.32 -9.25
CA GLU A 101 25.19 -14.12 -10.11
C GLU A 101 23.87 -13.40 -10.41
N THR A 102 23.67 -12.20 -9.84
CA THR A 102 22.42 -11.47 -9.95
C THR A 102 22.32 -10.68 -11.27
N ILE A 103 21.22 -10.91 -12.00
CA ILE A 103 20.78 -10.14 -13.15
C ILE A 103 19.46 -9.47 -12.78
N ILE A 104 19.50 -8.15 -12.57
CA ILE A 104 18.35 -7.34 -12.15
C ILE A 104 17.54 -6.92 -13.38
N TYR A 105 16.22 -7.05 -13.27
CA TYR A 105 15.25 -6.56 -14.24
C TYR A 105 14.32 -5.54 -13.58
N GLU A 106 14.58 -4.25 -13.80
CA GLU A 106 13.70 -3.17 -13.33
C GLU A 106 12.37 -3.19 -14.10
N MET A 107 11.26 -3.14 -13.38
CA MET A 107 9.94 -3.14 -13.98
C MET A 107 8.88 -2.40 -13.16
N HIS A 108 7.93 -1.83 -13.89
CA HIS A 108 6.72 -1.27 -13.33
C HIS A 108 5.60 -2.32 -13.30
N VAL A 109 5.04 -2.64 -12.13
CA VAL A 109 4.00 -3.68 -11.96
C VAL A 109 2.86 -3.52 -12.97
N LYS A 110 2.27 -2.32 -13.04
CA LYS A 110 1.23 -1.99 -14.04
C LYS A 110 1.72 -2.13 -15.48
N GLY A 111 2.75 -1.37 -15.86
CA GLY A 111 3.23 -1.32 -17.25
C GLY A 111 3.65 -2.66 -17.82
N PHE A 112 4.19 -3.55 -16.99
CA PHE A 112 4.70 -4.85 -17.40
C PHE A 112 3.64 -5.73 -18.10
N THR A 113 2.39 -5.65 -17.64
CA THR A 113 1.31 -6.52 -18.16
C THR A 113 0.04 -5.79 -18.60
N GLN A 114 -0.03 -4.46 -18.48
CA GLN A 114 -1.24 -3.67 -18.80
C GLN A 114 -1.69 -3.77 -20.27
N SER A 115 -0.76 -3.91 -21.21
CA SER A 115 -1.09 -4.00 -22.65
C SER A 115 -1.87 -5.28 -22.94
N ARG A 116 -2.89 -5.23 -23.80
CA ARG A 116 -3.61 -6.44 -24.26
C ARG A 116 -2.70 -7.47 -24.92
N THR A 117 -1.57 -7.04 -25.50
CA THR A 117 -0.58 -7.92 -26.11
C THR A 117 0.22 -8.73 -25.08
N SER A 118 0.09 -8.44 -23.78
CA SER A 118 0.65 -9.27 -22.73
C SER A 118 -0.05 -10.63 -22.67
N GLY A 119 -1.34 -10.72 -23.02
CA GLY A 119 -2.09 -11.98 -23.01
C GLY A 119 -2.26 -12.58 -21.60
N VAL A 120 -2.26 -11.75 -20.56
CA VAL A 120 -2.59 -12.16 -19.18
C VAL A 120 -4.07 -11.90 -18.89
N ASP A 121 -4.62 -12.64 -17.94
CA ASP A 121 -5.98 -12.48 -17.45
C ASP A 121 -6.10 -11.30 -16.47
N HIS A 122 -5.03 -10.96 -15.74
CA HIS A 122 -5.02 -9.87 -14.76
C HIS A 122 -4.05 -8.72 -15.14
N PRO A 123 -4.33 -7.95 -16.20
CA PRO A 123 -3.40 -6.98 -16.76
C PRO A 123 -3.10 -5.82 -15.79
N GLY A 124 -1.81 -5.57 -15.59
CA GLY A 124 -1.29 -4.46 -14.80
C GLY A 124 -1.38 -4.65 -13.28
N THR A 125 -1.45 -5.91 -12.82
CA THR A 125 -1.63 -6.27 -11.41
C THR A 125 -0.51 -7.18 -10.92
N TYR A 126 -0.42 -7.39 -9.60
CA TYR A 126 0.47 -8.38 -8.98
C TYR A 126 0.24 -9.79 -9.53
N LEU A 127 -1.03 -10.19 -9.73
CA LEU A 127 -1.36 -11.49 -10.33
C LEU A 127 -0.92 -11.57 -11.80
N GLY A 128 -1.03 -10.48 -12.56
CA GLY A 128 -0.53 -10.42 -13.92
C GLY A 128 0.99 -10.64 -14.01
N VAL A 129 1.75 -10.21 -13.00
CA VAL A 129 3.20 -10.51 -12.92
C VAL A 129 3.44 -12.02 -12.81
N ILE A 130 2.65 -12.73 -11.99
CA ILE A 130 2.73 -14.20 -11.84
C ILE A 130 2.56 -14.89 -13.19
N GLU A 131 1.57 -14.46 -13.98
CA GLU A 131 1.29 -15.01 -15.31
C GLU A 131 2.45 -14.80 -16.31
N LYS A 132 3.36 -13.86 -16.03
CA LYS A 132 4.55 -13.57 -16.84
C LYS A 132 5.85 -14.13 -16.29
N ILE A 133 5.83 -14.89 -15.21
CA ILE A 133 7.01 -15.61 -14.71
C ILE A 133 7.68 -16.47 -15.79
N PRO A 134 6.97 -17.24 -16.66
CA PRO A 134 7.62 -18.01 -17.72
C PRO A 134 8.48 -17.16 -18.67
N TYR A 135 8.05 -15.91 -18.94
CA TYR A 135 8.83 -14.98 -19.74
C TYR A 135 10.10 -14.55 -19.00
N LEU A 136 10.00 -14.18 -17.72
CA LEU A 136 11.16 -13.77 -16.90
C LEU A 136 12.20 -14.89 -16.81
N VAL A 137 11.74 -16.13 -16.58
CA VAL A 137 12.61 -17.32 -16.60
C VAL A 137 13.27 -17.51 -17.97
N SER A 138 12.50 -17.38 -19.07
CA SER A 138 13.06 -17.51 -20.43
C SER A 138 14.07 -16.42 -20.79
N LEU A 139 13.89 -15.22 -20.23
CA LEU A 139 14.78 -14.09 -20.39
C LEU A 139 16.10 -14.29 -19.63
N GLY A 140 16.07 -15.11 -18.57
CA GLY A 140 17.24 -15.48 -17.77
C GLY A 140 17.57 -14.50 -16.65
N VAL A 141 16.62 -13.66 -16.25
CA VAL A 141 16.81 -12.73 -15.12
C VAL A 141 16.69 -13.49 -13.81
N THR A 142 17.39 -13.03 -12.78
CA THR A 142 17.42 -13.71 -11.47
C THR A 142 16.79 -12.88 -10.37
N ALA A 143 16.56 -11.59 -10.61
CA ALA A 143 15.87 -10.69 -9.70
C ALA A 143 15.00 -9.72 -10.50
N VAL A 144 13.82 -9.41 -9.98
CA VAL A 144 13.02 -8.26 -10.43
C VAL A 144 13.17 -7.13 -9.44
N GLU A 145 13.42 -5.93 -9.95
CA GLU A 145 13.37 -4.69 -9.16
C GLU A 145 12.06 -3.98 -9.48
N LEU A 146 11.16 -3.95 -8.51
CA LEU A 146 9.86 -3.32 -8.68
C LEU A 146 10.00 -1.83 -8.39
N MET A 147 9.58 -1.00 -9.37
CA MET A 147 9.29 0.40 -9.12
C MET A 147 8.30 0.54 -7.93
N PRO A 148 8.26 1.72 -7.25
CA PRO A 148 7.61 1.86 -5.95
C PRO A 148 6.24 1.19 -5.83
N ILE A 149 6.15 0.28 -4.85
CA ILE A 149 4.91 -0.43 -4.51
C ILE A 149 4.30 0.05 -3.21
N ASN A 150 4.91 0.99 -2.48
CA ASN A 150 4.25 1.61 -1.34
C ASN A 150 3.02 2.38 -1.82
N GLU A 151 1.96 2.42 -1.03
CA GLU A 151 0.73 3.10 -1.40
C GLU A 151 0.98 4.60 -1.65
N PHE A 152 0.61 5.09 -2.84
CA PHE A 152 0.76 6.48 -3.28
C PHE A 152 -0.54 7.01 -3.92
N PRO A 153 -0.77 8.33 -3.94
CA PRO A 153 -1.93 8.92 -4.59
C PRO A 153 -1.78 8.92 -6.12
N THR A 154 -2.71 8.29 -6.84
CA THR A 154 -2.75 8.37 -8.31
C THR A 154 -3.52 9.60 -8.81
N ASN A 155 -4.48 10.08 -8.00
CA ASN A 155 -5.45 11.11 -8.30
C ASN A 155 -5.32 12.30 -7.31
N HIS A 156 -6.13 13.35 -7.47
CA HIS A 156 -6.05 14.54 -6.62
C HIS A 156 -6.38 14.25 -5.15
N PHE A 157 -5.65 14.88 -4.22
CA PHE A 157 -5.91 14.81 -2.77
C PHE A 157 -7.29 15.33 -2.35
N PHE A 158 -7.88 16.23 -3.14
CA PHE A 158 -9.25 16.72 -2.94
C PHE A 158 -10.29 15.90 -3.73
N GLY A 159 -9.92 14.72 -4.19
CA GLY A 159 -10.76 13.79 -4.92
C GLY A 159 -10.98 14.14 -6.40
N GLY A 160 -11.33 13.11 -7.18
CA GLY A 160 -11.51 13.20 -8.62
C GLY A 160 -10.25 12.89 -9.42
N SER A 161 -10.45 12.54 -10.69
CA SER A 161 -9.38 12.14 -11.60
C SER A 161 -8.43 13.29 -11.89
N ALA A 162 -7.13 13.00 -11.88
CA ALA A 162 -6.12 13.90 -12.40
C ALA A 162 -6.04 13.82 -13.93
N ASP A 163 -5.78 14.93 -14.60
CA ASP A 163 -5.54 14.95 -16.06
C ASP A 163 -4.35 14.07 -16.45
N ARG A 164 -3.37 13.98 -15.55
CA ARG A 164 -2.20 13.11 -15.65
C ARG A 164 -2.05 12.35 -14.34
N PRO A 165 -2.65 11.16 -14.22
CA PRO A 165 -2.53 10.35 -13.02
C PRO A 165 -1.07 9.99 -12.75
N TYR A 166 -0.68 10.02 -11.48
CA TYR A 166 0.68 9.70 -11.09
C TYR A 166 0.95 8.21 -11.32
N TYR A 167 2.00 7.91 -12.07
CA TYR A 167 2.25 6.56 -12.58
C TYR A 167 3.33 5.84 -11.78
N TRP A 168 4.51 6.44 -11.64
CA TRP A 168 5.71 5.78 -11.09
C TRP A 168 5.65 5.47 -9.59
N GLY A 169 4.95 6.28 -8.79
CA GLY A 169 4.76 5.99 -7.37
C GLY A 169 5.85 6.46 -6.40
N TYR A 170 6.83 7.26 -6.85
CA TYR A 170 7.82 7.90 -5.97
C TYR A 170 7.23 9.08 -5.15
N ASP A 171 6.07 8.87 -4.54
CA ASP A 171 5.38 9.84 -3.68
C ASP A 171 4.52 9.09 -2.64
N PRO A 172 5.16 8.44 -1.65
CA PRO A 172 4.49 7.48 -0.78
C PRO A 172 3.57 8.17 0.23
N LEU A 173 2.38 7.59 0.41
CA LEU A 173 1.36 7.95 1.39
C LEU A 173 1.34 7.00 2.59
N ALA A 174 1.56 5.70 2.38
CA ALA A 174 1.63 4.70 3.44
C ALA A 174 2.73 3.65 3.19
N PHE A 175 3.75 3.64 4.06
CA PHE A 175 4.96 2.84 3.88
C PHE A 175 4.78 1.34 4.10
N PHE A 176 3.73 0.91 4.79
CA PHE A 176 3.49 -0.51 5.08
C PHE A 176 2.37 -1.13 4.25
N SER A 177 1.75 -0.34 3.38
CA SER A 177 0.70 -0.78 2.48
C SER A 177 1.24 -0.95 1.06
N PRO A 178 1.13 -2.14 0.44
CA PRO A 178 1.30 -2.26 -1.00
C PRO A 178 0.28 -1.39 -1.74
N HIS A 179 0.62 -0.92 -2.93
CA HIS A 179 -0.23 -0.03 -3.70
C HIS A 179 -1.47 -0.79 -4.16
N ARG A 180 -2.64 -0.30 -3.76
CA ARG A 180 -3.94 -0.93 -4.07
C ARG A 180 -4.25 -0.94 -5.57
N GLY A 181 -3.74 0.04 -6.32
CA GLY A 181 -3.96 0.15 -7.75
C GLY A 181 -3.29 -0.94 -8.58
N TYR A 182 -2.49 -1.80 -7.95
CA TYR A 182 -1.86 -2.98 -8.54
C TYR A 182 -2.51 -4.29 -8.07
N ALA A 183 -3.56 -4.25 -7.24
CA ALA A 183 -4.35 -5.44 -6.96
C ALA A 183 -5.34 -5.72 -8.11
N ALA A 184 -5.60 -6.99 -8.39
CA ALA A 184 -6.61 -7.45 -9.33
C ALA A 184 -8.01 -7.48 -8.69
N SER A 185 -8.08 -7.78 -7.40
CA SER A 185 -9.33 -7.77 -6.63
C SER A 185 -9.65 -6.38 -6.06
N ASP A 186 -10.93 -6.03 -6.11
CA ASP A 186 -11.47 -4.82 -5.46
C ASP A 186 -11.74 -5.02 -3.95
N MET A 187 -11.47 -6.21 -3.40
CA MET A 187 -11.66 -6.46 -1.96
C MET A 187 -10.67 -5.65 -1.13
N ALA A 188 -11.16 -4.99 -0.08
CA ALA A 188 -10.32 -4.22 0.83
C ALA A 188 -9.25 -5.11 1.48
N GLY A 189 -7.98 -4.76 1.28
CA GLY A 189 -6.84 -5.53 1.80
C GLY A 189 -6.28 -6.59 0.85
N ALA A 190 -6.92 -6.83 -0.30
CA ALA A 190 -6.47 -7.84 -1.26
C ALA A 190 -5.04 -7.59 -1.76
N GLN A 191 -4.61 -6.33 -1.84
CA GLN A 191 -3.26 -5.97 -2.28
C GLN A 191 -2.16 -6.63 -1.44
N VAL A 192 -2.41 -6.89 -0.16
CA VAL A 192 -1.44 -7.53 0.74
C VAL A 192 -1.30 -9.00 0.37
N HIS A 193 -2.44 -9.67 0.19
CA HIS A 193 -2.45 -11.09 -0.15
C HIS A 193 -1.88 -11.33 -1.55
N GLU A 194 -2.31 -10.56 -2.54
CA GLU A 194 -1.83 -10.69 -3.92
C GLU A 194 -0.34 -10.38 -4.07
N PHE A 195 0.17 -9.37 -3.34
CA PHE A 195 1.60 -9.10 -3.32
C PHE A 195 2.39 -10.28 -2.71
N LYS A 196 1.93 -10.86 -1.61
CA LYS A 196 2.54 -12.07 -1.01
C LYS A 196 2.50 -13.26 -1.99
N GLN A 197 1.39 -13.46 -2.71
CA GLN A 197 1.26 -14.49 -3.75
C GLN A 197 2.29 -14.30 -4.86
N MET A 198 2.46 -13.06 -5.33
CA MET A 198 3.44 -12.73 -6.37
C MET A 198 4.86 -13.02 -5.90
N VAL A 199 5.23 -12.59 -4.69
CA VAL A 199 6.55 -12.86 -4.11
C VAL A 199 6.80 -14.36 -4.01
N ARG A 200 5.86 -15.13 -3.44
CA ARG A 200 5.99 -16.59 -3.31
C ARG A 200 6.17 -17.26 -4.68
N ALA A 201 5.37 -16.88 -5.68
CA ALA A 201 5.47 -17.45 -7.02
C ALA A 201 6.80 -17.11 -7.73
N LEU A 202 7.31 -15.89 -7.55
CA LEU A 202 8.62 -15.50 -8.06
C LEU A 202 9.74 -16.30 -7.39
N HIS A 203 9.68 -16.49 -6.08
CA HIS A 203 10.63 -17.31 -5.34
C HIS A 203 10.59 -18.78 -5.75
N GLU A 204 9.40 -19.36 -5.96
CA GLU A 204 9.24 -20.72 -6.49
C GLU A 204 9.92 -20.90 -7.86
N ALA A 205 9.95 -19.83 -8.68
CA ALA A 205 10.67 -19.79 -9.95
C ALA A 205 12.17 -19.41 -9.83
N GLY A 206 12.66 -19.22 -8.61
CA GLY A 206 14.06 -18.88 -8.33
C GLY A 206 14.41 -17.41 -8.61
N ILE A 207 13.43 -16.52 -8.68
CA ILE A 207 13.59 -15.08 -8.96
C ILE A 207 13.46 -14.28 -7.65
N GLU A 208 14.46 -13.47 -7.32
CA GLU A 208 14.44 -12.58 -6.16
C GLU A 208 13.58 -11.33 -6.42
N VAL A 209 13.05 -10.74 -5.35
CA VAL A 209 12.25 -9.50 -5.43
C VAL A 209 12.97 -8.39 -4.67
N ILE A 210 13.31 -7.33 -5.39
CA ILE A 210 13.89 -6.10 -4.86
C ILE A 210 12.82 -5.01 -4.96
N LEU A 211 12.67 -4.22 -3.90
CA LEU A 211 11.72 -3.11 -3.86
C LEU A 211 12.45 -1.80 -3.93
N ASP A 212 12.08 -0.97 -4.90
CA ASP A 212 12.42 0.45 -4.88
C ASP A 212 11.59 1.13 -3.77
N VAL A 213 12.27 1.82 -2.86
CA VAL A 213 11.69 2.39 -1.64
C VAL A 213 12.03 3.86 -1.49
N VAL A 214 11.01 4.64 -1.14
CA VAL A 214 11.14 6.08 -0.88
C VAL A 214 10.87 6.33 0.60
N PHE A 215 11.90 6.68 1.35
CA PHE A 215 11.78 7.07 2.77
C PHE A 215 12.17 8.53 3.03
N ASN A 216 12.53 9.27 2.00
CA ASN A 216 13.10 10.61 2.13
C ASN A 216 12.05 11.75 2.05
N HIS A 217 10.82 11.47 1.61
CA HIS A 217 9.68 12.40 1.61
C HIS A 217 8.34 11.65 1.69
N THR A 218 7.24 12.40 1.80
CA THR A 218 5.85 11.91 1.79
C THR A 218 5.01 12.76 0.84
N ALA A 219 3.90 12.18 0.38
CA ALA A 219 2.87 12.83 -0.45
C ALA A 219 2.12 13.98 0.25
#